data_AF-A0A6I2X1X0-F1
#
_entry.id   AF-A0A6I2X1X0-F1
#
_cell.length_a   1.000
_cell.length_b   1.000
_cell.length_c   1.000
_cell.angle_alpha   90.00
_cell.angle_beta   90.00
_cell.angle_gamma   90.00
#
_symmetry.space_group_name_H-M   'P 1'
#
loop_
_entity.id
_entity.type
_entity.pdbx_description
1 polymer ?
#
loop_
_entity_poly.entity_id
_entity_poly.type
_entity_poly.pdbx_seq_one_letter_code
_entity_poly.pdbx_strand_id
1 'polypeptide(L)'
;MFEKKIGEDPEKDEELSRRRRKVDLTIGIALLAIALVGASLAQSISLSPNDRVEFGQGAVTLKACDSFISISLNPSAATFSGFTNAGQPYSNASRVKSIQFSGLDTKACAGRSIKVQLYPDNSTTPLSLFEDSASTTSDRAVLVIDPDKTLDRAVVISLENGLGQNVGRTDSYQSLSYNVVSAMYTLEFSSPLALMSDVSRVGIETYKS
;
A
#
# COMPACT_ATOMS: atom_id res chain seq x y z
N MET A 1 50.26 -16.64 -56.65
CA MET A 1 51.07 -15.67 -55.90
C MET A 1 50.84 -15.94 -54.42
N PHE A 2 51.84 -16.55 -53.79
CA PHE A 2 52.09 -16.83 -52.37
C PHE A 2 50.94 -16.76 -51.34
N GLU A 3 50.57 -17.93 -50.83
CA GLU A 3 50.04 -18.12 -49.48
C GLU A 3 51.02 -17.55 -48.44
N LYS A 4 50.50 -16.75 -47.51
CA LYS A 4 51.18 -16.39 -46.28
C LYS A 4 50.39 -16.98 -45.12
N LYS A 5 50.86 -18.12 -44.60
CA LYS A 5 50.47 -18.57 -43.25
C LYS A 5 51.08 -17.61 -42.24
N ILE A 6 50.24 -17.04 -41.39
CA ILE A 6 50.66 -16.39 -40.14
C ILE A 6 50.00 -17.18 -39.03
N GLY A 7 50.84 -17.71 -38.15
CA GLY A 7 50.47 -18.64 -37.09
C GLY A 7 49.50 -18.04 -36.08
N GLU A 8 48.61 -18.91 -35.61
CA GLU A 8 47.71 -18.72 -34.50
C GLU A 8 48.52 -18.85 -33.20
N ASP A 9 48.50 -17.81 -32.37
CA ASP A 9 49.23 -17.75 -31.10
C ASP A 9 48.22 -18.04 -29.96
N PRO A 10 48.24 -19.24 -29.35
CA PRO A 10 47.16 -19.72 -28.48
C PRO A 10 47.12 -19.07 -27.08
N GLU A 11 47.99 -18.11 -26.78
CA GLU A 11 48.12 -17.55 -25.43
C GLU A 11 47.07 -16.46 -25.10
N LYS A 12 46.46 -15.83 -26.12
CA LYS A 12 45.51 -14.71 -25.90
C LYS A 12 44.08 -15.14 -25.57
N ASP A 13 43.71 -16.39 -25.84
CA ASP A 13 42.34 -16.87 -25.69
C ASP A 13 42.01 -17.31 -24.25
N GLU A 14 43.03 -17.70 -23.46
CA GLU A 14 42.81 -18.12 -22.07
C GLU A 14 42.48 -16.94 -21.13
N GLU A 15 43.17 -15.80 -21.25
CA GLU A 15 42.92 -14.64 -20.38
C GLU A 15 41.55 -14.00 -20.61
N LEU A 16 41.11 -13.90 -21.88
CA LEU A 16 39.80 -13.38 -22.25
C LEU A 16 38.66 -14.24 -21.72
N SER A 17 38.82 -15.57 -21.72
CA SER A 17 37.82 -16.51 -21.19
C SER A 17 37.68 -16.43 -19.67
N ARG A 18 38.80 -16.26 -18.95
CA ARG A 18 38.85 -16.21 -17.48
C ARG A 18 38.32 -14.89 -16.94
N ARG A 19 38.49 -13.78 -17.70
CA ARG A 19 37.92 -12.46 -17.38
C ARG A 19 36.42 -12.40 -17.65
N ARG A 20 35.92 -13.01 -18.73
CA ARG A 20 34.48 -13.13 -19.02
C ARG A 20 33.72 -13.95 -17.97
N ARG A 21 34.25 -15.12 -17.56
CA ARG A 21 33.63 -15.95 -16.50
C ARG A 21 33.48 -15.25 -15.16
N LYS A 22 34.40 -14.35 -14.80
CA LYS A 22 34.33 -13.59 -13.54
C LYS A 22 33.34 -12.43 -13.60
N VAL A 23 33.14 -11.82 -14.78
CA VAL A 23 32.17 -10.75 -15.01
C VAL A 23 30.74 -11.29 -15.06
N ASP A 24 30.55 -12.47 -15.67
CA ASP A 24 29.23 -13.13 -15.72
C ASP A 24 28.75 -13.58 -14.33
N LEU A 25 29.66 -14.04 -13.47
CA LEU A 25 29.33 -14.46 -12.11
C LEU A 25 28.96 -13.29 -11.18
N THR A 26 29.66 -12.16 -11.28
CA THR A 26 29.39 -11.00 -10.41
C THR A 26 28.11 -10.26 -10.79
N ILE A 27 27.78 -10.17 -12.08
CA ILE A 27 26.49 -9.63 -12.54
C ILE A 27 25.34 -10.53 -12.08
N GLY A 28 25.50 -11.85 -12.16
CA GLY A 28 24.50 -12.81 -11.67
C GLY A 28 24.22 -12.69 -10.17
N ILE A 29 25.26 -12.52 -9.35
CA ILE A 29 25.13 -12.35 -7.90
C ILE A 29 24.49 -11.00 -7.54
N ALA A 30 24.81 -9.93 -8.27
CA ALA A 30 24.21 -8.61 -8.06
C ALA A 30 22.70 -8.59 -8.37
N LEU A 31 22.27 -9.28 -9.44
CA LEU A 31 20.85 -9.43 -9.78
C LEU A 31 20.09 -10.29 -8.77
N LEU A 32 20.73 -11.32 -8.19
CA LEU A 32 20.15 -12.14 -7.13
C LEU A 32 19.97 -11.35 -5.82
N ALA A 33 20.89 -10.43 -5.50
CA ALA A 33 20.79 -9.58 -4.32
C ALA A 33 19.63 -8.57 -4.39
N ILE A 34 19.30 -8.07 -5.59
CA ILE A 34 18.17 -7.16 -5.81
C ILE A 34 16.83 -7.90 -5.68
N ALA A 35 16.77 -9.20 -6.02
CA ALA A 35 15.56 -10.01 -5.87
C ALA A 35 15.19 -10.35 -4.41
N LEU A 36 16.17 -10.29 -3.49
CA LEU A 36 15.94 -10.48 -2.05
C LEU A 36 15.33 -9.22 -1.39
N VAL A 37 15.44 -8.06 -2.03
CA VAL A 37 14.71 -6.85 -1.66
C VAL A 37 13.35 -6.94 -2.35
N GLY A 38 12.41 -7.63 -1.71
CA GLY A 38 11.08 -7.86 -2.25
C GLY A 38 10.45 -6.56 -2.77
N ALA A 39 10.03 -6.56 -4.04
CA ALA A 39 9.39 -5.40 -4.64
C ALA A 39 8.09 -5.06 -3.87
N SER A 40 8.05 -3.88 -3.26
CA SER A 40 6.83 -3.26 -2.72
C SER A 40 6.04 -2.65 -3.88
N LEU A 41 4.83 -3.12 -4.12
CA LEU A 41 3.93 -2.50 -5.09
C LEU A 41 3.22 -1.34 -4.39
N ALA A 42 3.65 -0.10 -4.69
CA ALA A 42 2.95 1.12 -4.30
C ALA A 42 2.16 1.65 -5.49
N GLN A 43 0.86 1.87 -5.31
CA GLN A 43 -0.01 2.50 -6.31
C GLN A 43 -0.83 3.61 -5.68
N SER A 44 -1.03 4.70 -6.42
CA SER A 44 -1.82 5.83 -5.97
C SER A 44 -2.61 6.41 -7.12
N ILE A 45 -3.91 6.68 -6.93
CA ILE A 45 -4.79 7.27 -7.96
C ILE A 45 -5.13 8.71 -7.59
N SER A 46 -4.77 9.66 -8.46
CA SER A 46 -5.17 11.06 -8.32
C SER A 46 -6.63 11.23 -8.74
N LEU A 47 -7.45 11.83 -7.89
CA LEU A 47 -8.81 12.25 -8.22
C LEU A 47 -8.74 13.68 -8.75
N SER A 48 -9.00 13.89 -10.04
CA SER A 48 -8.95 15.22 -10.67
C SER A 48 -10.06 16.14 -10.13
N PRO A 49 -9.76 17.43 -9.85
CA PRO A 49 -10.75 18.38 -9.33
C PRO A 49 -11.70 19.00 -10.38
N ASN A 50 -11.44 18.80 -11.69
CA ASN A 50 -12.19 19.46 -12.78
C ASN A 50 -13.43 18.72 -13.27
N ASP A 51 -13.59 17.45 -12.92
CA ASP A 51 -14.89 16.80 -12.95
C ASP A 51 -15.35 16.75 -11.51
N ARG A 52 -16.54 17.28 -11.23
CA ARG A 52 -17.14 17.31 -9.89
C ARG A 52 -17.39 15.89 -9.39
N VAL A 53 -16.35 15.21 -8.93
CA VAL A 53 -16.43 14.03 -8.08
C VAL A 53 -16.61 14.58 -6.67
N GLU A 54 -17.87 14.81 -6.32
CA GLU A 54 -18.26 15.19 -4.97
C GLU A 54 -17.79 14.09 -4.01
N PHE A 55 -16.95 14.46 -3.05
CA PHE A 55 -16.43 13.56 -2.02
C PHE A 55 -17.59 12.91 -1.27
N GLY A 56 -17.91 11.68 -1.65
CA GLY A 56 -19.00 10.91 -1.07
C GLY A 56 -19.32 9.58 -1.76
N GLN A 57 -18.81 9.30 -2.98
CA GLN A 57 -19.25 8.12 -3.75
C GLN A 57 -18.17 7.40 -4.59
N GLY A 58 -16.89 7.77 -4.48
CA GLY A 58 -15.84 7.23 -5.36
C GLY A 58 -15.21 5.94 -4.83
N ALA A 59 -15.59 4.78 -5.38
CA ALA A 59 -14.81 3.56 -5.24
C ALA A 59 -13.57 3.65 -6.16
N VAL A 60 -12.36 3.54 -5.61
CA VAL A 60 -11.11 3.51 -6.40
C VAL A 60 -10.61 2.08 -6.53
N THR A 61 -10.25 1.68 -7.75
CA THR A 61 -9.72 0.34 -8.02
C THR A 61 -8.21 0.37 -8.13
N LEU A 62 -7.52 -0.35 -7.25
CA LEU A 62 -6.06 -0.40 -7.13
C LEU A 62 -5.60 -1.86 -7.13
N LYS A 63 -4.34 -2.15 -7.46
CA LYS A 63 -3.82 -3.52 -7.31
C LYS A 63 -3.19 -3.75 -5.94
N ALA A 64 -3.60 -4.80 -5.26
CA ALA A 64 -2.94 -5.38 -4.09
C ALA A 64 -2.72 -6.88 -4.33
N CYS A 65 -1.49 -7.36 -4.10
CA CYS A 65 -1.12 -8.77 -4.30
C CYS A 65 -1.53 -9.31 -5.69
N ASP A 66 -1.30 -8.50 -6.73
CA ASP A 66 -1.66 -8.79 -8.13
C ASP A 66 -3.17 -8.93 -8.44
N SER A 67 -4.03 -8.65 -7.46
CA SER A 67 -5.49 -8.61 -7.61
C SER A 67 -6.02 -7.16 -7.57
N PHE A 68 -7.11 -6.89 -8.28
CA PHE A 68 -7.79 -5.60 -8.20
C PHE A 68 -8.69 -5.56 -6.97
N ILE A 69 -8.49 -4.53 -6.14
CA ILE A 69 -9.31 -4.23 -4.98
C ILE A 69 -10.00 -2.89 -5.18
N SER A 70 -11.25 -2.78 -4.77
CA SER A 70 -11.95 -1.50 -4.74
C SER A 70 -11.97 -0.98 -3.30
N ILE A 71 -11.58 0.29 -3.15
CA ILE A 71 -11.62 1.02 -1.88
C ILE A 71 -12.71 2.08 -1.94
N SER A 72 -13.58 2.12 -0.93
CA SER A 72 -14.54 3.20 -0.73
C SER A 72 -14.31 3.87 0.63
N LEU A 73 -14.43 5.20 0.67
CA LEU A 73 -14.30 6.00 1.89
C LEU A 73 -15.70 6.43 2.35
N ASN A 74 -16.07 6.09 3.58
CA ASN A 74 -17.37 6.49 4.13
C ASN A 74 -17.23 7.71 5.06
N PRO A 75 -18.05 8.75 4.86
CA PRO A 75 -18.02 9.95 5.69
C PRO A 75 -18.61 9.70 7.08
N SER A 76 -18.11 10.44 8.07
CA SER A 76 -18.79 10.65 9.36
C SER A 76 -19.98 11.59 9.20
N ALA A 77 -20.76 11.76 10.27
CA ALA A 77 -21.64 12.91 10.39
C ALA A 77 -20.86 14.23 10.22
N ALA A 78 -21.49 15.21 9.61
CA ALA A 78 -20.90 16.49 9.25
C ALA A 78 -20.91 17.47 10.44
N THR A 79 -20.18 17.14 11.49
CA THR A 79 -20.22 17.84 12.79
C THR A 79 -18.89 18.47 13.19
N PHE A 80 -17.85 18.34 12.36
CA PHE A 80 -16.50 18.81 12.69
C PHE A 80 -16.24 20.21 12.14
N SER A 81 -15.45 20.99 12.88
CA SER A 81 -14.97 22.32 12.48
C SER A 81 -13.48 22.42 12.77
N GLY A 82 -12.75 23.22 12.00
CA GLY A 82 -11.31 23.33 12.12
C GLY A 82 -10.68 24.00 10.91
N PHE A 83 -9.46 23.60 10.57
CA PHE A 83 -8.75 24.06 9.38
C PHE A 83 -8.42 22.88 8.47
N THR A 84 -8.60 23.06 7.16
CA THR A 84 -8.20 22.08 6.14
C THR A 84 -6.67 21.93 6.14
N ASN A 85 -6.16 20.91 5.45
CA ASN A 85 -4.73 20.75 5.22
C ASN A 85 -4.10 21.97 4.50
N ALA A 86 -4.89 22.74 3.74
CA ALA A 86 -4.47 23.99 3.11
C ALA A 86 -4.60 25.23 4.02
N GLY A 87 -4.92 25.05 5.29
CA GLY A 87 -5.06 26.12 6.29
C GLY A 87 -6.35 26.93 6.18
N GLN A 88 -7.35 26.48 5.42
CA GLN A 88 -8.63 27.18 5.28
C GLN A 88 -9.60 26.75 6.38
N PRO A 89 -10.31 27.67 7.04
CA PRO A 89 -11.29 27.29 8.05
C PRO A 89 -12.47 26.54 7.42
N TYR A 90 -13.01 25.56 8.13
CA TYR A 90 -14.24 24.85 7.78
C TYR A 90 -15.16 24.68 8.98
N SER A 91 -16.45 24.46 8.69
CA SER A 91 -17.49 24.17 9.68
C SER A 91 -18.44 23.11 9.16
N ASN A 92 -18.93 22.23 10.05
CA ASN A 92 -19.87 21.15 9.72
C ASN A 92 -19.38 20.26 8.57
N ALA A 93 -18.15 19.77 8.68
CA ALA A 93 -17.57 18.88 7.68
C ALA A 93 -17.49 17.43 8.18
N SER A 94 -17.47 16.49 7.24
CA SER A 94 -17.31 15.05 7.50
C SER A 94 -15.85 14.65 7.44
N ARG A 95 -15.46 13.71 8.30
CA ARG A 95 -14.17 13.02 8.27
C ARG A 95 -14.32 11.63 7.69
N VAL A 96 -13.22 11.01 7.29
CA VAL A 96 -13.21 9.61 6.82
C VAL A 96 -13.44 8.69 8.02
N LYS A 97 -14.67 8.24 8.21
CA LYS A 97 -15.06 7.40 9.36
C LYS A 97 -14.67 5.95 9.17
N SER A 98 -14.79 5.43 7.94
CA SER A 98 -14.39 4.07 7.61
C SER A 98 -13.89 3.93 6.18
N ILE A 99 -13.10 2.89 5.97
CA ILE A 99 -12.57 2.46 4.68
C ILE A 99 -13.12 1.07 4.40
N GLN A 100 -13.79 0.91 3.27
CA GLN A 100 -14.30 -0.37 2.80
C GLN A 100 -13.41 -0.95 1.72
N PHE A 101 -13.15 -2.25 1.81
CA PHE A 101 -12.39 -3.02 0.84
C PHE A 101 -13.28 -4.11 0.25
N SER A 102 -13.43 -4.12 -1.07
CA SER A 102 -14.07 -5.20 -1.81
C SER A 102 -13.12 -5.78 -2.86
N GLY A 103 -13.32 -7.05 -3.20
CA GLY A 103 -12.45 -7.77 -4.15
C GLY A 103 -11.10 -8.22 -3.60
N LEU A 104 -10.80 -7.99 -2.31
CA LEU A 104 -9.54 -8.41 -1.69
C LEU A 104 -9.41 -9.95 -1.65
N ASP A 105 -8.47 -10.48 -2.42
CA ASP A 105 -8.08 -11.89 -2.37
C ASP A 105 -7.05 -12.12 -1.26
N THR A 106 -7.54 -12.50 -0.07
CA THR A 106 -6.70 -12.78 1.09
C THR A 106 -5.79 -13.99 0.90
N LYS A 107 -6.10 -14.92 -0.01
CA LYS A 107 -5.24 -16.08 -0.28
C LYS A 107 -4.07 -15.72 -1.18
N ALA A 108 -4.28 -14.81 -2.14
CA ALA A 108 -3.21 -14.23 -2.94
C ALA A 108 -2.30 -13.33 -2.10
N CYS A 109 -2.88 -12.64 -1.11
CA CYS A 109 -2.17 -11.77 -0.18
C CYS A 109 -1.58 -12.44 1.07
N ALA A 110 -1.65 -13.77 1.20
CA ALA A 110 -1.25 -14.44 2.44
C ALA A 110 0.19 -14.11 2.85
N GLY A 111 0.39 -13.70 4.12
CA GLY A 111 1.68 -13.30 4.67
C GLY A 111 2.16 -11.92 4.22
N ARG A 112 1.25 -11.06 3.76
CA ARG A 112 1.53 -9.68 3.36
C ARG A 112 0.70 -8.70 4.17
N SER A 113 1.25 -7.51 4.34
CA SER A 113 0.57 -6.36 4.91
C SER A 113 0.15 -5.40 3.79
N ILE A 114 -1.04 -4.84 3.91
CA ILE A 114 -1.57 -3.78 3.05
C ILE A 114 -1.61 -2.50 3.89
N LYS A 115 -0.79 -1.52 3.52
CA LYS A 115 -0.83 -0.18 4.09
C LYS A 115 -1.66 0.73 3.20
N VAL A 116 -2.57 1.47 3.83
CA VAL A 116 -3.45 2.46 3.19
C VAL A 116 -3.13 3.82 3.77
N GLN A 117 -2.94 4.81 2.88
CA GLN A 117 -2.70 6.20 3.24
C GLN A 117 -3.55 7.11 2.37
N LEU A 118 -3.96 8.25 2.92
CA LEU A 118 -4.75 9.25 2.22
C LEU A 118 -3.89 10.48 2.01
N TYR A 119 -3.97 11.11 0.84
CA TYR A 119 -3.14 12.25 0.48
C TYR A 119 -4.00 13.44 0.08
N PRO A 120 -3.59 14.67 0.42
CA PRO A 120 -4.13 15.86 -0.17
C PRO A 120 -3.56 16.12 -1.56
N ASP A 121 -4.21 17.00 -2.31
CA ASP A 121 -3.85 17.31 -3.69
C ASP A 121 -2.38 17.74 -3.81
N ASN A 122 -1.68 17.17 -4.80
CA ASN A 122 -0.27 17.43 -5.10
C ASN A 122 0.73 17.28 -3.92
N SER A 123 0.36 16.56 -2.85
CA SER A 123 1.24 16.31 -1.70
C SER A 123 1.79 14.88 -1.69
N THR A 124 3.03 14.70 -1.22
CA THR A 124 3.61 13.39 -0.88
C THR A 124 3.51 13.05 0.60
N THR A 125 3.07 14.01 1.43
CA THR A 125 2.81 13.82 2.86
C THR A 125 1.39 13.31 3.05
N PRO A 126 1.18 12.15 3.70
CA PRO A 126 -0.14 11.61 3.98
C PRO A 126 -0.87 12.44 5.05
N LEU A 127 -2.20 12.43 4.99
CA LEU A 127 -3.08 13.00 6.02
C LEU A 127 -3.08 12.10 7.27
N SER A 128 -3.14 12.72 8.45
CA SER A 128 -3.45 11.99 9.68
C SER A 128 -4.84 11.36 9.55
N LEU A 129 -4.91 10.05 9.71
CA LEU A 129 -6.10 9.25 9.45
C LEU A 129 -6.99 9.15 10.70
N PHE A 130 -6.41 8.83 11.85
CA PHE A 130 -7.11 8.69 13.12
C PHE A 130 -6.19 8.95 14.34
N GLU A 131 -6.78 9.29 15.47
CA GLU A 131 -6.07 9.32 16.76
C GLU A 131 -5.85 7.89 17.26
N ASP A 132 -4.63 7.61 17.70
CA ASP A 132 -4.22 6.33 18.24
C ASP A 132 -3.81 6.51 19.73
N SER A 133 -3.24 5.46 20.33
CA SER A 133 -2.84 5.40 21.73
C SER A 133 -2.09 6.66 22.20
N ALA A 134 -2.43 7.11 23.42
CA ALA A 134 -1.77 8.20 24.14
C ALA A 134 -1.60 9.53 23.34
N SER A 135 -2.62 9.95 22.58
CA SER A 135 -2.63 11.19 21.79
C SER A 135 -1.64 11.21 20.63
N THR A 136 -1.20 10.05 20.18
CA THR A 136 -0.50 9.90 18.89
C THR A 136 -1.51 9.92 17.74
N THR A 137 -1.06 10.28 16.54
CA THR A 137 -1.87 10.21 15.33
C THR A 137 -1.25 9.22 14.38
N SER A 138 -2.06 8.35 13.77
CA SER A 138 -1.61 7.50 12.67
C SER A 138 -1.98 8.14 11.34
N ASP A 139 -1.05 8.17 10.39
CA ASP A 139 -1.25 8.61 9.00
C ASP A 139 -1.54 7.43 8.05
N ARG A 140 -1.71 6.23 8.62
CA ARG A 140 -1.85 4.98 7.89
C ARG A 140 -2.82 4.03 8.59
N ALA A 141 -3.48 3.21 7.80
CA ALA A 141 -4.12 1.99 8.25
C ALA A 141 -3.35 0.79 7.69
N VAL A 142 -3.14 -0.25 8.50
CA VAL A 142 -2.41 -1.45 8.06
C VAL A 142 -3.24 -2.69 8.34
N LEU A 143 -3.53 -3.43 7.28
CA LEU A 143 -4.16 -4.74 7.31
C LEU A 143 -3.06 -5.79 7.19
N VAL A 144 -2.92 -6.65 8.18
CA VAL A 144 -1.98 -7.77 8.18
C VAL A 144 -2.74 -9.04 7.82
N ILE A 145 -2.34 -9.70 6.74
CA ILE A 145 -3.02 -10.89 6.22
C ILE A 145 -2.23 -12.12 6.64
N ASP A 146 -2.88 -13.00 7.38
CA ASP A 146 -2.25 -14.21 7.91
C ASP A 146 -1.67 -15.08 6.77
N PRO A 147 -0.48 -15.68 6.95
CA PRO A 147 0.10 -16.58 5.97
C PRO A 147 -0.72 -17.87 5.74
N ASP A 148 -1.57 -18.27 6.69
CA ASP A 148 -2.43 -19.45 6.57
C ASP A 148 -3.60 -19.20 5.62
N LYS A 149 -3.47 -19.74 4.40
CA LYS A 149 -4.48 -19.67 3.32
C LYS A 149 -5.76 -20.44 3.60
N THR A 150 -5.82 -21.21 4.70
CA THR A 150 -7.00 -22.00 5.08
C THR A 150 -7.97 -21.23 5.97
N LEU A 151 -7.53 -20.11 6.55
CA LEU A 151 -8.36 -19.28 7.42
C LEU A 151 -9.53 -18.63 6.66
N ASP A 152 -10.65 -18.50 7.37
CA ASP A 152 -11.83 -17.81 6.85
C ASP A 152 -11.56 -16.31 6.68
N ARG A 153 -12.16 -15.71 5.64
CA ARG A 153 -12.08 -14.27 5.36
C ARG A 153 -12.46 -13.42 6.58
N ALA A 154 -13.42 -13.86 7.38
CA ALA A 154 -13.86 -13.15 8.57
C ALA A 154 -12.78 -13.01 9.65
N VAL A 155 -11.71 -13.82 9.63
CA VAL A 155 -10.69 -13.85 10.71
C VAL A 155 -9.25 -13.74 10.21
N VAL A 156 -8.98 -13.96 8.91
CA VAL A 156 -7.62 -14.00 8.32
C VAL A 156 -6.87 -12.66 8.36
N ILE A 157 -7.54 -11.56 8.66
CA ILE A 157 -6.94 -10.22 8.72
C ILE A 157 -6.90 -9.73 10.15
N SER A 158 -5.74 -9.24 10.59
CA SER A 158 -5.55 -8.40 11.78
C SER A 158 -5.10 -6.99 11.37
N LEU A 159 -5.03 -6.09 12.35
CA LEU A 159 -4.64 -4.70 12.20
C LEU A 159 -3.33 -4.44 12.93
N GLU A 160 -2.53 -3.51 12.41
CA GLU A 160 -1.47 -2.86 13.18
C GLU A 160 -1.89 -1.46 13.60
N ASN A 161 -1.51 -1.04 14.81
CA ASN A 161 -1.67 0.34 15.25
C ASN A 161 -0.55 1.25 14.70
N GLY A 162 -0.61 2.55 15.01
CA GLY A 162 0.39 3.55 14.63
C GLY A 162 1.80 3.26 15.17
N LEU A 163 1.90 2.48 16.25
CA LEU A 163 3.18 1.99 16.79
C LEU A 163 3.71 0.73 16.07
N GLY A 164 2.99 0.20 15.10
CA GLY A 164 3.34 -1.04 14.38
C GLY A 164 3.09 -2.32 15.17
N GLN A 165 2.26 -2.27 16.20
CA GLN A 165 1.90 -3.44 17.00
C GLN A 165 0.64 -4.09 16.42
N ASN A 166 0.64 -5.42 16.31
CA ASN A 166 -0.57 -6.16 15.94
C ASN A 166 -1.60 -6.07 17.08
N VAL A 167 -2.78 -5.55 16.79
CA VAL A 167 -3.88 -5.34 17.75
C VAL A 167 -5.05 -6.29 17.49
N GLY A 168 -4.84 -7.36 16.74
CA GLY A 168 -5.90 -8.26 16.30
C GLY A 168 -6.88 -7.53 15.39
N ARG A 169 -8.19 -7.76 15.55
CA ARG A 169 -9.20 -7.15 14.67
C ARG A 169 -9.78 -5.84 15.20
N THR A 170 -9.47 -5.48 16.42
CA THR A 170 -10.04 -4.29 17.07
C THR A 170 -9.19 -3.87 18.25
N ASP A 171 -9.10 -2.56 18.43
CA ASP A 171 -8.67 -1.93 19.68
C ASP A 171 -9.64 -0.78 20.02
N SER A 172 -9.20 0.20 20.81
CA SER A 172 -10.03 1.36 21.17
C SER A 172 -10.18 2.39 20.03
N TYR A 173 -9.34 2.32 19.01
CA TYR A 173 -9.15 3.36 17.99
C TYR A 173 -9.57 2.90 16.59
N GLN A 174 -9.50 1.59 16.32
CA GLN A 174 -9.84 1.00 15.04
C GLN A 174 -10.51 -0.38 15.21
N SER A 175 -11.36 -0.73 14.25
CA SER A 175 -11.99 -2.06 14.19
C SER A 175 -12.19 -2.53 12.76
N LEU A 176 -12.01 -3.84 12.53
CA LEU A 176 -12.18 -4.49 11.24
C LEU A 176 -13.31 -5.52 11.29
N SER A 177 -14.38 -5.25 10.55
CA SER A 177 -15.46 -6.21 10.33
C SER A 177 -15.43 -6.77 8.91
N TYR A 178 -16.02 -7.95 8.72
CA TYR A 178 -16.23 -8.56 7.41
C TYR A 178 -17.71 -8.92 7.24
N ASN A 179 -18.31 -8.48 6.13
CA ASN A 179 -19.67 -8.86 5.75
C ASN A 179 -19.60 -9.99 4.71
N VAL A 180 -20.08 -11.17 5.09
CA VAL A 180 -20.06 -12.37 4.23
C VAL A 180 -21.01 -12.29 3.04
N VAL A 181 -22.08 -11.48 3.13
CA VAL A 181 -23.09 -11.34 2.06
C VAL A 181 -22.57 -10.42 0.97
N SER A 182 -22.00 -9.27 1.34
CA SER A 182 -21.44 -8.31 0.39
C SER A 182 -19.97 -8.57 0.05
N ALA A 183 -19.33 -9.53 0.75
CA ALA A 183 -17.90 -9.82 0.67
C ALA A 183 -17.01 -8.57 0.88
N MET A 184 -17.40 -7.68 1.81
CA MET A 184 -16.69 -6.43 2.09
C MET A 184 -16.04 -6.44 3.47
N TYR A 185 -14.79 -6.00 3.54
CA TYR A 185 -14.17 -5.59 4.80
C TYR A 185 -14.48 -4.13 5.08
N THR A 186 -14.80 -3.80 6.32
CA THR A 186 -14.97 -2.41 6.77
C THR A 186 -14.02 -2.14 7.92
N LEU A 187 -13.04 -1.28 7.67
CA LEU A 187 -12.15 -0.73 8.69
C LEU A 187 -12.74 0.59 9.18
N GLU A 188 -13.14 0.64 10.44
CA GLU A 188 -13.72 1.83 11.06
C GLU A 188 -12.77 2.44 12.09
N PHE A 189 -12.72 3.76 12.16
CA PHE A 189 -11.94 4.52 13.13
C PHE A 189 -12.84 5.16 14.20
N SER A 190 -12.49 5.02 15.48
CA SER A 190 -13.22 5.63 16.60
C SER A 190 -13.07 7.16 16.62
N SER A 191 -11.84 7.64 16.38
CA SER A 191 -11.47 9.07 16.37
C SER A 191 -10.85 9.45 15.02
N PRO A 192 -11.65 9.58 13.94
CA PRO A 192 -11.13 9.92 12.62
C PRO A 192 -10.60 11.37 12.58
N LEU A 193 -9.53 11.59 11.82
CA LEU A 193 -8.86 12.89 11.66
C LEU A 193 -8.92 13.42 10.22
N ALA A 194 -8.79 12.54 9.22
CA ALA A 194 -8.76 12.95 7.82
C ALA A 194 -10.09 13.56 7.38
N LEU A 195 -10.06 14.79 6.90
CA LEU A 195 -11.22 15.49 6.36
C LEU A 195 -11.58 14.94 4.97
N MET A 196 -12.86 14.59 4.73
CA MET A 196 -13.27 14.01 3.44
C MET A 196 -12.91 14.92 2.25
N SER A 197 -13.07 16.24 2.41
CA SER A 197 -12.77 17.22 1.37
C SER A 197 -11.28 17.42 1.09
N ASP A 198 -10.41 16.98 1.99
CA ASP A 198 -8.96 17.11 1.82
C ASP A 198 -8.35 15.90 1.12
N VAL A 199 -9.06 14.78 1.01
CA VAL A 199 -8.53 13.55 0.43
C VAL A 199 -8.59 13.62 -1.09
N SER A 200 -7.49 13.84 -1.80
CA SER A 200 -7.49 13.80 -3.29
C SER A 200 -7.04 12.45 -3.84
N ARG A 201 -6.39 11.62 -3.02
CA ARG A 201 -5.76 10.38 -3.48
C ARG A 201 -5.68 9.34 -2.37
N VAL A 202 -5.94 8.09 -2.74
CA VAL A 202 -5.69 6.91 -1.91
C VAL A 202 -4.39 6.27 -2.39
N GLY A 203 -3.44 6.08 -1.47
CA GLY A 203 -2.24 5.29 -1.69
C GLY A 203 -2.38 3.92 -1.04
N ILE A 204 -2.00 2.88 -1.78
CA ILE A 204 -1.92 1.51 -1.28
C ILE A 204 -0.51 1.01 -1.52
N GLU A 205 0.05 0.38 -0.48
CA GLU A 205 1.30 -0.34 -0.55
C GLU A 205 1.12 -1.75 0.00
N THR A 206 1.57 -2.75 -0.75
CA THR A 206 1.63 -4.14 -0.27
C THR A 206 3.07 -4.57 -0.02
N TYR A 207 3.40 -4.96 1.21
CA TYR A 207 4.73 -5.39 1.64
C TYR A 207 4.66 -6.69 2.42
N LYS A 208 5.80 -7.34 2.64
CA LYS A 208 5.88 -8.59 3.39
C LYS A 208 5.77 -8.29 4.89
N SER A 209 4.89 -9.02 5.58
CA SER A 209 4.74 -8.96 7.04
C SER A 209 5.91 -9.65 7.76
#